data_AF-A0A553C613-F1
#
_entry.id   AF-A0A553C613-F1
#
_cell.length_a   1.000
_cell.length_b   1.000
_cell.length_c   1.000
_cell.angle_alpha   90.00
_cell.angle_beta   90.00
_cell.angle_gamma   90.00
#
_symmetry.space_group_name_H-M   'P 1'
#
loop_
_entity.id
_entity.type
_entity.pdbx_description
1 polymer ?
#
loop_
_entity_poly.entity_id
_entity_poly.type
_entity_poly.pdbx_seq_one_letter_code
_entity_poly.pdbx_strand_id
1 'polypeptide(L)'
;MITDLEFEKALTIIMSYQLQFDESLKKQINAKSKKININDNIGDSTFRVLQSYFLKEFNTELDRKDLLALDVTLLKLIDYDILKGYRGFGTSRLFNFKKLMVSHSIINKEEL
;
A
#
# COMPACT_ATOMS: atom_id res chain seq x y z
N MET A 1 -12.85 28.53 34.72
CA MET A 1 -11.44 28.18 34.97
C MET A 1 -11.42 26.68 35.19
N ILE A 2 -10.66 25.95 34.38
CA ILE A 2 -10.61 24.49 34.49
C ILE A 2 -9.80 24.19 35.75
N THR A 3 -10.30 23.27 36.59
CA THR A 3 -9.55 22.85 37.78
C THR A 3 -8.42 21.92 37.37
N ASP A 4 -7.33 21.88 38.14
CA ASP A 4 -6.16 21.02 37.83
C ASP A 4 -6.56 19.55 37.66
N LEU A 5 -7.57 19.09 38.43
CA LEU A 5 -8.12 17.74 38.34
C LEU A 5 -8.84 17.48 37.00
N GLU A 6 -9.54 18.47 36.46
CA GLU A 6 -10.21 18.37 35.15
C GLU A 6 -9.18 18.39 34.01
N PHE A 7 -8.09 19.12 34.18
CA PHE A 7 -6.98 19.15 33.23
C PHE A 7 -6.23 17.80 33.18
N GLU A 8 -5.92 17.20 34.33
CA GLU A 8 -5.30 15.86 34.39
C GLU A 8 -6.19 14.77 33.80
N LYS A 9 -7.51 14.83 34.04
CA LYS A 9 -8.47 13.92 33.41
C LYS A 9 -8.50 14.07 31.89
N ALA A 10 -8.48 15.31 31.38
CA ALA A 10 -8.44 15.55 29.95
C ALA A 10 -7.15 15.00 29.31
N LEU A 11 -6.00 15.19 29.96
CA LEU A 11 -4.72 14.63 29.50
C LEU A 11 -4.75 13.09 29.47
N THR A 12 -5.33 12.46 30.49
CA THR A 12 -5.45 10.99 30.56
C THR A 12 -6.34 10.45 29.43
N ILE A 13 -7.44 11.15 29.14
CA ILE A 13 -8.32 10.81 28.01
C ILE A 13 -7.56 10.94 26.68
N ILE A 14 -6.81 12.03 26.46
CA ILE A 14 -6.04 12.23 25.22
C ILE A 14 -4.97 11.14 25.06
N MET A 15 -4.23 10.80 26.12
CA MET A 15 -3.21 9.75 26.08
C MET A 15 -3.81 8.37 25.81
N SER A 16 -4.95 8.04 26.43
CA SER A 16 -5.64 6.77 26.17
C SER A 16 -6.16 6.68 24.73
N TYR A 17 -6.65 7.78 24.15
CA TYR A 17 -7.04 7.83 22.74
C TYR A 17 -5.84 7.63 21.81
N GLN A 18 -4.69 8.25 22.08
CA GLN A 18 -3.46 8.03 21.32
C GLN A 18 -2.99 6.57 21.39
N LEU A 19 -3.02 5.96 22.58
CA LEU A 19 -2.64 4.55 22.76
C LEU A 19 -3.58 3.59 22.03
N GLN A 20 -4.89 3.84 22.05
CA GLN A 20 -5.85 3.05 21.28
C GLN A 20 -5.61 3.18 19.78
N PHE A 21 -5.26 4.38 19.30
CA PHE A 21 -4.94 4.61 17.90
C PHE A 21 -3.69 3.83 17.49
N ASP A 22 -2.63 3.87 18.30
CA ASP A 22 -1.39 3.10 18.08
C ASP A 22 -1.61 1.59 18.12
N GLU A 23 -2.43 1.09 19.04
CA GLU A 23 -2.78 -0.34 19.07
C GLU A 23 -3.64 -0.77 17.87
N SER A 24 -4.56 0.09 17.41
CA SER A 24 -5.36 -0.17 16.22
C SER A 24 -4.50 -0.20 14.95
N LEU A 25 -3.54 0.72 14.83
CA LEU A 25 -2.55 0.76 13.76
C LEU A 25 -1.65 -0.47 13.81
N LYS A 26 -1.14 -0.83 15.00
CA LYS A 26 -0.34 -2.05 15.18
C LYS A 26 -1.13 -3.31 14.84
N LYS A 27 -2.43 -3.38 15.15
CA LYS A 27 -3.31 -4.50 14.75
C LYS A 27 -3.57 -4.55 13.24
N GLN A 28 -3.69 -3.40 12.58
CA GLN A 28 -3.78 -3.33 11.11
C GLN A 28 -2.46 -3.76 10.44
N ILE A 29 -1.32 -3.38 11.02
CA ILE A 29 0.02 -3.79 10.55
C ILE A 29 0.28 -5.28 10.84
N ASN A 30 -0.21 -5.82 11.98
CA ASN A 30 -0.06 -7.22 12.38
C ASN A 30 -1.10 -8.18 11.80
N ALA A 31 -2.09 -7.68 11.05
CA ALA A 31 -2.99 -8.54 10.28
C ALA A 31 -2.21 -9.16 9.12
N LYS A 32 -1.43 -10.23 9.42
CA LYS A 32 -0.61 -11.07 8.51
C LYS A 32 -0.62 -10.53 7.09
N SER A 33 0.34 -9.65 6.79
CA SER A 33 0.39 -9.02 5.48
C SER A 33 0.40 -10.12 4.41
N LYS A 34 -0.70 -10.18 3.65
CA LYS A 34 -0.92 -11.26 2.69
C LYS A 34 0.12 -11.05 1.60
N LYS A 35 1.00 -12.02 1.42
CA LYS A 35 1.98 -11.99 0.33
C LYS A 35 1.41 -12.69 -0.88
N ILE A 36 1.64 -12.14 -2.06
CA ILE A 36 1.23 -12.75 -3.33
C ILE A 36 2.42 -12.83 -4.29
N ASN A 37 2.37 -13.85 -5.16
CA ASN A 37 3.30 -13.99 -6.26
C ASN A 37 2.68 -13.36 -7.51
N ILE A 38 3.33 -12.33 -8.04
CA ILE A 38 2.96 -11.67 -9.30
C ILE A 38 4.05 -11.76 -10.36
N ASN A 39 5.15 -12.46 -10.07
CA ASN A 39 6.33 -12.53 -10.93
C ASN A 39 6.02 -13.05 -12.34
N ASP A 40 5.19 -14.09 -12.42
CA ASP A 40 4.92 -14.82 -13.67
C ASP A 40 3.97 -14.06 -14.60
N ASN A 41 3.27 -13.06 -14.06
CA ASN A 41 2.32 -12.24 -14.81
C ASN A 41 2.87 -10.86 -15.18
N ILE A 42 4.08 -10.51 -14.73
CA ILE A 42 4.73 -9.23 -14.99
C ILE A 42 5.91 -9.45 -15.94
N GLY A 43 5.79 -8.93 -17.16
CA GLY A 43 6.91 -8.88 -18.11
C GLY A 43 7.97 -7.86 -17.70
N ASP A 44 9.19 -8.01 -18.24
CA ASP A 44 10.36 -7.18 -17.88
C ASP A 44 10.15 -5.68 -18.06
N SER A 45 9.42 -5.28 -19.10
CA SER A 45 9.11 -3.88 -19.35
C SER A 45 8.18 -3.28 -18.28
N THR A 46 7.18 -4.03 -17.83
CA THR A 46 6.29 -3.64 -16.73
C THR A 46 7.06 -3.61 -15.42
N PHE A 47 7.94 -4.59 -15.18
CA PHE A 47 8.78 -4.63 -13.99
C PHE A 47 9.71 -3.41 -13.88
N ARG A 48 10.39 -3.01 -14.96
CA ARG A 48 11.25 -1.81 -14.94
C ARG A 48 10.50 -0.53 -14.57
N VAL A 49 9.25 -0.42 -15.03
CA VAL A 49 8.40 0.72 -14.65
C VAL A 49 8.04 0.63 -13.16
N LEU A 50 7.60 -0.53 -12.69
CA LEU A 50 7.28 -0.72 -11.28
C LEU A 50 8.50 -0.43 -10.39
N GLN A 51 9.68 -0.90 -10.77
CA GLN A 51 10.93 -0.61 -10.05
C GLN A 51 11.18 0.90 -9.96
N SER A 52 10.98 1.64 -11.05
CA SER A 52 11.12 3.10 -11.06
C SER A 52 10.06 3.78 -10.19
N TYR A 53 8.83 3.27 -10.22
CA TYR A 53 7.70 3.77 -9.44
C TYR A 53 7.91 3.55 -7.93
N PHE A 54 8.28 2.34 -7.52
CA PHE A 54 8.55 2.02 -6.11
C PHE A 54 9.75 2.78 -5.55
N LEU A 55 10.79 2.95 -6.36
CA LEU A 55 11.94 3.76 -5.96
C LEU A 55 11.56 5.23 -5.77
N LYS A 56 10.72 5.80 -6.63
CA LYS A 56 10.37 7.22 -6.56
C LYS A 56 9.31 7.53 -5.51
N GLU A 57 8.24 6.74 -5.44
CA GLU A 57 7.07 7.04 -4.59
C GLU A 57 7.22 6.46 -3.18
N PHE A 58 7.94 5.33 -3.03
CA PHE A 58 8.10 4.62 -1.76
C PHE A 58 9.55 4.55 -1.27
N ASN A 59 10.49 5.17 -1.99
CA ASN A 59 11.94 5.10 -1.70
C ASN A 59 12.42 3.66 -1.46
N THR A 60 11.85 2.70 -2.19
CA THR A 60 12.09 1.27 -2.02
C THR A 60 12.62 0.70 -3.31
N GLU A 61 13.80 0.09 -3.24
CA GLU A 61 14.34 -0.68 -4.36
C GLU A 61 13.56 -1.99 -4.50
N LEU A 62 12.97 -2.20 -5.67
CA LEU A 62 12.23 -3.43 -5.98
C LEU A 62 13.12 -4.36 -6.80
N ASP A 63 13.43 -5.52 -6.25
CA ASP A 63 14.11 -6.60 -6.95
C ASP A 63 13.11 -7.57 -7.59
N ARG A 64 13.58 -8.30 -8.61
CA ARG A 64 12.71 -9.26 -9.30
C ARG A 64 12.22 -10.37 -8.37
N LYS A 65 13.03 -10.73 -7.38
CA LYS A 65 12.70 -11.75 -6.37
C LYS A 65 11.56 -11.29 -5.45
N ASP A 66 11.41 -9.99 -5.25
CA ASP A 66 10.37 -9.44 -4.36
C ASP A 66 8.97 -9.66 -4.93
N LEU A 67 8.84 -9.77 -6.26
CA LEU A 67 7.57 -10.09 -6.92
C LEU A 67 7.03 -11.47 -6.55
N LEU A 68 7.86 -12.39 -6.03
CA LEU A 68 7.43 -13.72 -5.59
C LEU A 68 6.60 -13.67 -4.31
N ALA A 69 6.80 -12.63 -3.50
CA ALA A 69 6.23 -12.54 -2.16
C ALA A 69 5.94 -11.07 -1.80
N LEU A 70 5.26 -10.36 -2.70
CA LEU A 70 4.97 -8.94 -2.53
C LEU A 70 3.79 -8.72 -1.59
N ASP A 71 3.91 -7.72 -0.73
CA ASP A 71 2.89 -7.37 0.26
C ASP A 71 1.65 -6.76 -0.42
N VAL A 72 0.48 -7.35 -0.19
CA VAL A 72 -0.80 -6.84 -0.69
C VAL A 72 -1.07 -5.42 -0.19
N THR A 73 -0.63 -5.07 1.02
CA THR A 73 -0.80 -3.73 1.59
C THR A 73 -0.07 -2.70 0.74
N LEU A 74 1.15 -3.01 0.33
CA LEU A 74 1.98 -2.16 -0.51
C LEU A 74 1.39 -2.04 -1.93
N LEU A 75 0.80 -3.12 -2.46
CA LEU A 75 0.07 -3.10 -3.72
C LEU A 75 -1.22 -2.27 -3.69
N LYS A 76 -1.92 -2.21 -2.55
CA LYS A 76 -3.11 -1.37 -2.36
C LYS A 76 -2.78 0.12 -2.31
N LEU A 77 -1.55 0.47 -1.96
CA LEU A 77 -1.09 1.87 -1.91
C LEU A 77 -0.68 2.40 -3.29
N ILE A 78 -0.70 1.57 -4.34
CA ILE A 78 -0.35 2.02 -5.69
C ILE A 78 -1.38 3.03 -6.19
N ASP A 79 -0.89 4.22 -6.49
CA ASP A 79 -1.61 5.25 -7.24
C ASP A 79 -1.50 4.95 -8.75
N TYR A 80 -2.61 4.48 -9.33
CA TYR A 80 -2.69 4.12 -10.74
C TYR A 80 -2.64 5.32 -11.69
N ASP A 81 -3.03 6.52 -11.24
CA ASP A 81 -2.98 7.73 -12.06
C ASP A 81 -1.54 8.21 -12.19
N ILE A 82 -0.77 8.15 -11.10
CA ILE A 82 0.67 8.39 -11.13
C ILE A 82 1.37 7.33 -11.97
N LEU A 83 1.04 6.04 -11.75
CA LEU A 83 1.66 4.93 -12.48
C LEU A 83 1.43 5.02 -14.00
N LYS A 84 0.24 5.47 -14.43
CA LYS A 84 -0.09 5.75 -15.84
C LYS A 84 0.83 6.81 -16.47
N GLY A 85 1.33 7.75 -15.67
CA GLY A 85 2.25 8.80 -16.10
C GLY A 85 3.66 8.31 -16.44
N TYR A 86 4.04 7.09 -16.06
CA TYR A 86 5.38 6.57 -16.32
C TYR A 86 5.55 6.19 -17.79
N ARG A 87 6.64 6.68 -18.40
CA ARG A 87 6.96 6.41 -19.79
C ARG A 87 7.11 4.90 -20.02
N GLY A 88 6.28 4.35 -20.89
CA GLY A 88 6.23 2.91 -21.18
C GLY A 88 5.16 2.14 -20.42
N PHE A 89 4.40 2.77 -19.53
CA PHE A 89 3.22 2.20 -18.89
C PHE A 89 1.95 2.65 -19.62
N GLY A 90 1.82 2.21 -20.88
CA GLY A 90 0.65 2.55 -21.70
C GLY A 90 -0.67 2.05 -21.13
N THR A 91 -1.79 2.54 -21.67
CA THR A 91 -3.16 2.21 -21.23
C THR A 91 -3.42 0.71 -21.17
N SER A 92 -3.00 -0.06 -22.16
CA SER A 92 -3.18 -1.53 -22.16
C SER A 92 -2.40 -2.24 -21.06
N ARG A 93 -1.20 -1.74 -20.72
CA ARG A 93 -0.38 -2.33 -19.63
C ARG A 93 -0.96 -1.99 -18.27
N LEU A 94 -1.42 -0.76 -18.09
CA LEU A 94 -2.14 -0.34 -16.90
C LEU A 94 -3.41 -1.17 -16.71
N PHE A 95 -4.18 -1.39 -17.77
CA PHE A 95 -5.37 -2.24 -17.73
C PHE A 95 -5.05 -3.68 -17.33
N ASN A 96 -4.03 -4.29 -17.96
CA ASN A 96 -3.60 -5.65 -17.62
C ASN A 96 -3.11 -5.75 -16.17
N PHE A 97 -2.40 -4.72 -15.69
CA PHE A 97 -1.94 -4.64 -14.32
C PHE A 97 -3.09 -4.48 -13.33
N LYS A 98 -4.07 -3.60 -13.60
CA LYS A 98 -5.30 -3.50 -12.80
C LYS A 98 -6.07 -4.81 -12.77
N LYS A 99 -6.19 -5.49 -13.92
CA LYS A 99 -6.85 -6.80 -14.00
C LYS A 99 -6.16 -7.85 -13.13
N LEU A 100 -4.83 -7.83 -13.07
CA LEU A 100 -4.06 -8.66 -12.15
C LEU A 100 -4.35 -8.32 -10.68
N MET A 101 -4.48 -7.03 -10.35
CA MET A 101 -4.80 -6.59 -9.00
C MET A 101 -6.21 -7.00 -8.59
N VAL A 102 -7.19 -6.94 -9.51
CA VAL A 102 -8.54 -7.48 -9.29
C VAL A 102 -8.51 -9.00 -9.10
N SER A 103 -7.73 -9.75 -9.89
CA SER A 103 -7.66 -11.21 -9.74
C SER A 103 -7.09 -11.65 -8.40
N HIS A 104 -6.27 -10.81 -7.77
CA HIS A 104 -5.72 -11.04 -6.43
C HIS A 104 -6.56 -10.41 -5.31
N SER A 105 -7.74 -9.85 -5.63
CA SER A 105 -8.63 -9.16 -4.68
C SER A 105 -7.94 -7.98 -3.97
N ILE A 106 -7.05 -7.29 -4.68
CA ILE A 106 -6.33 -6.12 -4.17
C ILE A 106 -7.20 -4.87 -4.36
N ILE A 107 -7.79 -4.72 -5.54
CA ILE A 107 -8.70 -3.64 -5.91
C ILE A 107 -10.05 -4.20 -6.36
N ASN A 108 -11.10 -3.37 -6.29
CA ASN A 108 -12.44 -3.75 -6.70
C ASN A 108 -12.59 -3.78 -8.23
N LYS A 109 -13.49 -4.63 -8.73
CA LYS A 109 -13.77 -4.74 -10.17
C LYS A 109 -14.34 -3.44 -10.78
N GLU A 110 -14.91 -2.56 -9.94
CA GLU A 110 -15.41 -1.25 -10.32
C GLU A 110 -14.29 -0.22 -10.59
N GLU A 111 -13.06 -0.50 -10.16
CA GLU A 111 -11.88 0.36 -10.36
C GLU A 111 -11.09 0.04 -11.64
N LEU A 112 -11.61 -0.89 -12.46
CA LEU A 112 -10.97 -1.39 -13.69
C LEU A 112 -11.10 -0.42 -14.87
#